data_AF-A0A2J7R6N2-F1
#
_entry.id   AF-A0A2J7R6N2-F1
#
_cell.length_a   1.000
_cell.length_b   1.000
_cell.length_c   1.000
_cell.angle_alpha   90.00
_cell.angle_beta   90.00
_cell.angle_gamma   90.00
#
_symmetry.space_group_name_H-M   'P 1'
#
loop_
_entity.id
_entity.type
_entity.pdbx_description
1 polymer ?
#
loop_
_entity_poly.entity_id
_entity_poly.type
_entity_poly.pdbx_seq_one_letter_code
_entity_poly.pdbx_strand_id
1 'polypeptide(L)'
;MCASLQAEKRAHHNALERKRRDHIKDSFSSLRESVPALQGEKVVSRALILKKAADYIQFMRRKNSAHQQDIDDLKRQNSLLESQIRTLEKAKATGNYAAESSEVSLVSSKSDSVSSYPHESESDTSDSETAHAARRPKKLKVTGL
;
A
#
# COMPACT_ATOMS: atom_id res chain seq x y z
N MET A 1 65.26 -4.69 9.82
CA MET A 1 64.10 -5.39 10.41
C MET A 1 62.92 -4.46 10.76
N CYS A 2 63.08 -3.40 11.57
CA CYS A 2 61.96 -2.55 12.03
C CYS A 2 61.02 -1.98 10.95
N ALA A 3 61.52 -1.70 9.73
CA ALA A 3 60.70 -1.20 8.63
C ALA A 3 59.61 -2.19 8.17
N SER A 4 59.87 -3.51 8.23
CA SER A 4 58.91 -4.56 7.83
C SER A 4 57.69 -4.57 8.75
N LEU A 5 57.92 -4.61 10.07
CA LEU A 5 56.87 -4.61 11.09
C LEU A 5 55.94 -3.38 10.99
N GLN A 6 56.47 -2.21 10.61
CA GLN A 6 55.65 -1.01 10.42
C GLN A 6 54.85 -1.04 9.10
N ALA A 7 55.37 -1.71 8.06
CA ALA A 7 54.63 -1.96 6.83
C ALA A 7 53.54 -3.02 7.05
N GLU A 8 53.82 -4.10 7.79
CA GLU A 8 52.86 -5.14 8.17
C GLU A 8 51.70 -4.58 9.00
N LYS A 9 51.98 -3.75 10.02
CA LYS A 9 50.94 -3.05 10.79
C LYS A 9 50.04 -2.17 9.90
N ARG A 10 50.62 -1.46 8.93
CA ARG A 10 49.85 -0.66 7.95
C ARG A 10 49.03 -1.55 7.01
N ALA A 11 49.58 -2.66 6.53
CA ALA A 11 48.87 -3.61 5.67
C ALA A 11 47.69 -4.25 6.40
N HIS A 12 47.88 -4.70 7.65
CA HIS A 12 46.82 -5.25 8.50
C HIS A 12 45.69 -4.24 8.75
N HIS A 13 46.03 -3.00 9.13
CA HIS A 13 45.05 -1.93 9.30
C HIS A 13 44.25 -1.65 8.01
N ASN A 14 44.92 -1.60 6.86
CA ASN A 14 44.28 -1.41 5.55
C ASN A 14 43.36 -2.58 5.16
N ALA A 15 43.70 -3.81 5.56
CA ALA A 15 42.85 -4.99 5.35
C ALA A 15 41.58 -4.94 6.22
N LEU A 16 41.71 -4.58 7.50
CA LEU A 16 40.57 -4.41 8.41
C LEU A 16 39.61 -3.30 7.93
N GLU A 17 40.13 -2.14 7.54
CA GLU A 17 39.30 -1.05 7.05
C GLU A 17 38.65 -1.38 5.70
N ARG A 18 39.29 -2.19 4.84
CA ARG A 18 38.64 -2.71 3.62
C ARG A 18 37.42 -3.57 3.99
N LYS A 19 37.59 -4.56 4.87
CA LYS A 19 36.50 -5.41 5.37
C LYS A 19 35.35 -4.58 5.97
N ARG A 20 35.67 -3.54 6.77
CA ARG A 20 34.66 -2.63 7.34
C ARG A 20 33.87 -1.88 6.25
N ARG A 21 34.55 -1.38 5.21
CA ARG A 21 33.89 -0.69 4.08
C ARG A 21 33.02 -1.62 3.24
N ASP A 22 33.43 -2.87 3.09
CA ASP A 22 32.65 -3.88 2.37
C ASP A 22 31.35 -4.18 3.14
N HIS A 23 31.41 -4.44 4.46
CA HIS A 23 30.21 -4.60 5.29
C HIS A 23 29.25 -3.39 5.21
N ILE A 24 29.79 -2.16 5.15
CA ILE A 24 28.97 -0.94 4.97
C ILE A 24 28.35 -0.89 3.57
N LYS A 25 29.08 -1.28 2.53
CA LYS A 25 28.56 -1.36 1.16
C LYS A 25 27.39 -2.36 1.07
N ASP A 26 27.51 -3.49 1.74
CA ASP A 26 26.44 -4.51 1.79
C ASP A 26 25.22 -3.95 2.54
N SER A 27 25.43 -3.31 3.69
CA SER A 27 24.37 -2.63 4.46
C SER A 27 23.63 -1.56 3.64
N PHE A 28 24.35 -0.79 2.80
CA PHE A 28 23.74 0.17 1.88
C PHE A 28 22.93 -0.51 0.76
N SER A 29 23.30 -1.72 0.34
CA SER A 29 22.57 -2.50 -0.67
C SER A 29 21.24 -3.00 -0.09
N SER A 30 21.27 -3.63 1.09
CA SER A 30 20.05 -4.10 1.77
C SER A 30 19.10 -2.96 2.16
N LEU A 31 19.64 -1.82 2.62
CA LEU A 31 18.84 -0.62 2.88
C LEU A 31 18.14 -0.11 1.61
N ARG A 32 18.85 -0.13 0.48
CA ARG A 32 18.31 0.31 -0.81
C ARG A 32 17.18 -0.60 -1.29
N GLU A 33 17.36 -1.91 -1.20
CA GLU A 33 16.34 -2.92 -1.58
C GLU A 33 15.05 -2.78 -0.74
N SER A 34 15.19 -2.37 0.52
CA SER A 34 14.10 -2.15 1.47
C SER A 34 13.28 -0.87 1.22
N VAL A 35 13.72 0.03 0.32
CA VAL A 35 13.05 1.30 0.03
C VAL A 35 12.43 1.25 -1.38
N PRO A 36 11.09 1.13 -1.51
CA PRO A 36 10.43 0.93 -2.81
C PRO A 36 10.79 1.97 -3.88
N ALA A 37 10.97 3.23 -3.48
CA ALA A 37 11.32 4.34 -4.38
C ALA A 37 12.73 4.27 -4.98
N LEU A 38 13.57 3.29 -4.58
CA LEU A 38 14.93 3.07 -5.10
C LEU A 38 15.08 1.76 -5.88
N GLN A 39 13.99 0.97 -5.96
CA GLN A 39 13.96 -0.27 -6.73
C GLN A 39 13.93 0.05 -8.23
N GLY A 40 14.63 -0.74 -9.05
CA GLY A 40 14.72 -0.53 -10.50
C GLY A 40 15.73 0.52 -10.99
N GLU A 41 16.18 1.46 -10.14
CA GLU A 41 17.27 2.38 -10.52
C GLU A 41 18.59 1.61 -10.76
N LYS A 42 19.44 2.06 -11.70
CA LYS A 42 20.71 1.34 -11.98
C LYS A 42 21.85 1.77 -11.06
N VAL A 43 21.90 3.05 -10.70
CA VAL A 43 22.95 3.64 -9.85
C VAL A 43 22.30 4.65 -8.90
N VAL A 44 22.52 4.50 -7.60
CA VAL A 44 21.95 5.37 -6.55
C VAL A 44 23.07 5.80 -5.61
N SER A 45 23.17 7.10 -5.32
CA SER A 45 24.21 7.61 -4.42
C SER A 45 23.88 7.32 -2.96
N ARG A 46 24.90 7.16 -2.10
CA ARG A 46 24.70 6.93 -0.65
C ARG A 46 23.83 8.01 0.01
N ALA A 47 24.02 9.27 -0.37
CA ALA A 47 23.22 10.38 0.13
C ALA A 47 21.74 10.27 -0.28
N LEU A 48 21.46 9.84 -1.51
CA LEU A 48 20.09 9.62 -1.99
C LEU A 48 19.43 8.41 -1.30
N ILE A 49 20.17 7.33 -1.05
CA ILE A 49 19.68 6.18 -0.27
C ILE A 49 19.24 6.63 1.13
N LEU A 50 20.09 7.37 1.84
CA LEU A 50 19.77 7.87 3.19
C LEU A 50 18.56 8.81 3.18
N LYS A 51 18.49 9.74 2.20
CA LYS A 51 17.35 10.65 2.06
C LYS A 51 16.04 9.89 1.84
N LYS A 52 16.00 9.00 0.84
CA LYS A 52 14.78 8.24 0.51
C LYS A 52 14.38 7.25 1.61
N ALA A 53 15.34 6.70 2.35
CA ALA A 53 15.05 5.89 3.54
C ALA A 53 14.38 6.73 4.66
N ALA A 54 14.90 7.93 4.93
CA ALA A 54 14.30 8.84 5.91
C ALA A 54 12.88 9.28 5.49
N ASP A 55 12.71 9.67 4.22
CA ASP A 55 11.41 10.01 3.62
C ASP A 55 10.41 8.85 3.77
N TYR A 56 10.85 7.61 3.48
CA TYR A 56 10.02 6.41 3.55
C TYR A 56 9.61 6.05 4.99
N ILE A 57 10.52 6.19 5.96
CA ILE A 57 10.18 6.00 7.39
C ILE A 57 9.10 7.02 7.83
N GLN A 58 9.23 8.29 7.43
CA GLN A 58 8.23 9.32 7.75
C GLN A 58 6.89 9.08 7.04
N PHE A 59 6.91 8.56 5.81
CA PHE A 59 5.71 8.14 5.09
C PHE A 59 5.02 6.97 5.79
N MET A 60 5.75 5.88 6.10
CA MET A 60 5.19 4.69 6.74
C MET A 60 4.64 4.98 8.14
N ARG A 61 5.28 5.88 8.92
CA ARG A 61 4.72 6.33 10.21
C ARG A 61 3.35 6.99 10.06
N ARG A 62 3.20 7.90 9.09
CA ARG A 62 1.91 8.56 8.80
C ARG A 62 0.87 7.57 8.28
N LYS A 63 1.26 6.69 7.35
CA LYS A 63 0.38 5.64 6.81
C LYS A 63 -0.14 4.69 7.89
N ASN A 64 0.74 4.21 8.76
CA ASN A 64 0.35 3.34 9.87
C ASN A 64 -0.57 4.08 10.87
N SER A 65 -0.34 5.37 11.12
CA SER A 65 -1.21 6.17 11.98
C SER A 65 -2.61 6.36 11.41
N ALA A 66 -2.74 6.55 10.08
CA ALA A 66 -4.03 6.63 9.41
C ALA A 66 -4.76 5.28 9.49
N HIS A 67 -4.10 4.18 9.16
CA HIS A 67 -4.67 2.84 9.29
C HIS A 67 -5.08 2.48 10.72
N GLN A 68 -4.37 2.97 11.73
CA GLN A 68 -4.78 2.78 13.12
C GLN A 68 -6.08 3.54 13.44
N GLN A 69 -6.26 4.76 12.91
CA GLN A 69 -7.51 5.51 13.02
C GLN A 69 -8.67 4.78 12.30
N ASP A 70 -8.44 4.32 11.06
CA ASP A 70 -9.41 3.52 10.29
C ASP A 70 -9.88 2.29 11.09
N ILE A 71 -8.92 1.56 11.70
CA ILE A 71 -9.18 0.38 12.54
C ILE A 71 -10.02 0.74 13.78
N ASP A 72 -9.71 1.84 14.46
CA ASP A 72 -10.38 2.19 15.72
C ASP A 72 -11.77 2.80 15.50
N ASP A 73 -11.99 3.51 14.39
CA ASP A 73 -13.32 3.96 13.98
C ASP A 73 -14.20 2.79 13.52
N LEU A 74 -13.66 1.82 12.76
CA LEU A 74 -14.38 0.59 12.40
C LEU A 74 -14.75 -0.25 13.63
N LYS A 75 -13.87 -0.36 14.63
CA LYS A 75 -14.20 -1.01 15.92
C LYS A 75 -15.34 -0.29 16.64
N ARG A 76 -15.36 1.05 16.65
CA ARG A 76 -16.44 1.84 17.26
C ARG A 76 -17.77 1.59 16.55
N GLN A 77 -17.76 1.56 15.21
CA GLN A 77 -18.95 1.27 14.40
C GLN A 77 -19.47 -0.15 14.66
N ASN A 78 -18.60 -1.16 14.63
CA ASN A 78 -18.99 -2.55 14.93
C ASN A 78 -19.58 -2.69 16.33
N SER A 79 -18.95 -2.08 17.34
CA SER A 79 -19.46 -2.10 18.73
C SER A 79 -20.86 -1.50 18.86
N LEU A 80 -21.14 -0.40 18.13
CA LEU A 80 -22.46 0.22 18.09
C LEU A 80 -23.49 -0.71 17.41
N LEU A 81 -23.17 -1.26 16.24
CA LEU A 81 -24.04 -2.17 15.49
C LEU A 81 -24.35 -3.44 16.28
N GLU A 82 -23.35 -4.05 16.91
CA GLU A 82 -23.57 -5.19 17.81
C GLU A 82 -24.50 -4.84 18.99
N SER A 83 -24.41 -3.63 19.54
CA SER A 83 -25.29 -3.18 20.61
C SER A 83 -26.73 -3.03 20.15
N GLN A 84 -26.94 -2.48 18.94
CA GLN A 84 -28.24 -2.39 18.29
C GLN A 84 -28.82 -3.79 18.01
N ILE A 85 -28.02 -4.71 17.47
CA ILE A 85 -28.42 -6.12 17.23
C ILE A 85 -28.88 -6.77 18.52
N ARG A 86 -28.07 -6.76 19.60
CA ARG A 86 -28.44 -7.32 20.91
C ARG A 86 -29.73 -6.72 21.48
N THR A 87 -29.99 -5.44 21.22
CA THR A 87 -31.19 -4.73 21.68
C THR A 87 -32.44 -5.19 20.89
N LEU A 88 -32.32 -5.29 19.57
CA LEU A 88 -33.39 -5.78 18.68
C LEU A 88 -33.70 -7.26 18.90
N GLU A 89 -32.68 -8.10 19.12
CA GLU A 89 -32.84 -9.51 19.49
C GLU A 89 -33.62 -9.67 20.79
N LYS A 90 -33.29 -8.87 21.81
CA LYS A 90 -34.02 -8.86 23.09
C LYS A 90 -35.47 -8.39 22.91
N ALA A 91 -35.72 -7.33 22.14
CA ALA A 91 -37.07 -6.84 21.85
C ALA A 91 -37.91 -7.91 21.12
N LYS A 92 -37.35 -8.55 20.09
CA LYS A 92 -37.93 -9.68 19.36
C LYS A 92 -38.26 -10.87 20.26
N ALA A 93 -37.34 -11.26 21.16
CA ALA A 93 -37.56 -12.35 22.11
C ALA A 93 -38.63 -12.02 23.17
N THR A 94 -38.82 -10.74 23.49
CA THR A 94 -39.83 -10.28 24.46
C THR A 94 -41.21 -10.03 23.82
N GLY A 95 -41.32 -10.12 22.49
CA GLY A 95 -42.58 -9.93 21.75
C GLY A 95 -43.09 -8.48 21.67
N ASN A 96 -42.33 -7.51 22.19
CA ASN A 96 -42.76 -6.12 22.31
C ASN A 96 -42.33 -5.29 21.09
N TYR A 97 -43.10 -5.36 20.01
CA TYR A 97 -42.82 -4.68 18.73
C TYR A 97 -43.36 -3.23 18.62
N ALA A 98 -43.86 -2.64 19.71
CA ALA A 98 -44.44 -1.31 19.70
C ALA A 98 -43.65 -0.31 20.56
N ALA A 99 -43.57 0.92 20.06
CA ALA A 99 -42.98 2.12 20.67
C ALA A 99 -41.43 2.18 20.79
N GLU A 100 -40.76 2.42 19.66
CA GLU A 100 -39.94 3.63 19.54
C GLU A 100 -39.82 4.07 18.07
N SER A 101 -40.76 4.92 17.62
CA SER A 101 -40.62 5.71 16.41
C SER A 101 -39.75 6.93 16.74
N SER A 102 -38.46 6.71 16.96
CA SER A 102 -37.53 7.79 17.31
C SER A 102 -37.31 8.70 16.10
N GLU A 103 -37.81 9.93 16.22
CA GLU A 103 -37.81 10.92 15.14
C GLU A 103 -36.41 11.13 14.53
N VAL A 104 -36.32 10.94 13.22
CA VAL A 104 -35.37 11.70 12.41
C VAL A 104 -35.92 13.12 12.26
N SER A 105 -35.46 14.03 13.12
CA SER A 105 -35.70 15.48 12.96
C SER A 105 -34.98 16.01 11.71
N LEU A 106 -35.59 15.87 10.54
CA LEU A 106 -35.11 16.43 9.28
C LEU A 106 -35.46 17.92 9.21
N VAL A 107 -34.46 18.76 9.48
CA VAL A 107 -34.59 20.23 9.36
C VAL A 107 -34.77 20.64 7.90
N SER A 108 -36.04 20.85 7.51
CA SER A 108 -36.40 21.28 6.17
C SER A 108 -35.90 22.70 5.89
N SER A 109 -34.84 22.80 5.08
CA SER A 109 -34.39 24.05 4.50
C SER A 109 -34.90 24.16 3.06
N LYS A 110 -35.97 24.95 2.89
CA LYS A 110 -36.43 25.64 1.66
C LYS A 110 -36.21 24.94 0.32
N SER A 111 -37.34 24.49 -0.24
CA SER A 111 -37.70 24.48 -1.67
C SER A 111 -36.73 25.15 -2.66
N ASP A 112 -36.39 24.46 -3.76
CA ASP A 112 -37.00 24.82 -5.06
C ASP A 112 -36.89 23.73 -6.16
N SER A 113 -37.91 23.70 -7.03
CA SER A 113 -37.98 23.17 -8.42
C SER A 113 -37.51 21.75 -8.85
N VAL A 114 -38.45 21.00 -9.48
CA VAL A 114 -38.37 20.30 -10.81
C VAL A 114 -37.19 19.30 -11.04
N SER A 115 -37.37 18.04 -11.46
CA SER A 115 -38.29 17.49 -12.49
C SER A 115 -38.59 15.99 -12.29
N SER A 116 -39.52 15.45 -13.10
CA SER A 116 -39.99 14.06 -13.10
C SER A 116 -39.35 13.18 -14.21
N TYR A 117 -39.57 11.85 -14.12
CA TYR A 117 -39.43 10.78 -15.14
C TYR A 117 -38.08 10.02 -15.23
N PRO A 118 -38.09 8.71 -15.59
CA PRO A 118 -37.57 7.71 -14.65
C PRO A 118 -36.60 6.66 -15.23
N HIS A 119 -36.12 5.82 -14.30
CA HIS A 119 -35.70 4.43 -14.45
C HIS A 119 -36.06 3.72 -15.77
N GLU A 120 -35.05 3.17 -16.43
CA GLU A 120 -35.08 1.85 -17.10
C GLU A 120 -33.78 1.11 -16.69
N SER A 121 -33.82 -0.21 -16.54
CA SER A 121 -32.82 -0.99 -15.80
C SER A 121 -32.50 -2.31 -16.50
N GLU A 122 -31.26 -2.50 -16.94
CA GLU A 122 -30.80 -3.77 -17.52
C GLU A 122 -29.53 -4.27 -16.81
N SER A 123 -29.64 -5.40 -16.11
CA SER A 123 -28.54 -6.35 -15.84
C SER A 123 -28.08 -7.00 -17.17
N ASP A 124 -27.10 -7.88 -17.31
CA ASP A 124 -26.08 -8.56 -16.49
C ASP A 124 -24.76 -8.45 -17.34
N THR A 125 -23.57 -8.96 -17.05
CA THR A 125 -23.16 -10.31 -16.65
C THR A 125 -21.65 -10.31 -16.40
N SER A 126 -21.18 -11.20 -15.54
CA SER A 126 -19.75 -11.49 -15.41
C SER A 126 -19.28 -12.38 -16.55
N ASP A 127 -18.04 -12.22 -17.00
CA ASP A 127 -17.23 -13.35 -17.48
C ASP A 127 -15.73 -13.11 -17.23
N SER A 128 -15.01 -14.20 -16.99
CA SER A 128 -13.55 -14.23 -16.92
C SER A 128 -13.05 -15.09 -18.09
N GLU A 129 -11.79 -14.90 -18.51
CA GLU A 129 -10.84 -15.99 -18.83
C GLU A 129 -9.61 -15.45 -19.58
N THR A 130 -8.49 -16.12 -19.36
CA THR A 130 -7.19 -15.91 -19.99
C THR A 130 -7.07 -16.62 -21.33
N ALA A 131 -6.50 -16.01 -22.39
CA ALA A 131 -5.78 -16.77 -23.43
C ALA A 131 -4.81 -15.96 -24.34
N HIS A 132 -3.55 -16.35 -24.27
CA HIS A 132 -2.53 -16.47 -25.33
C HIS A 132 -2.70 -15.92 -26.78
N ALA A 133 -1.69 -15.14 -27.19
CA ALA A 133 -0.83 -15.33 -28.38
C ALA A 133 -1.45 -15.39 -29.80
N ALA A 134 -1.32 -14.28 -30.54
CA ALA A 134 -1.38 -14.26 -32.00
C ALA A 134 0.03 -14.36 -32.63
N ARG A 135 0.16 -15.09 -33.76
CA ARG A 135 1.44 -15.50 -34.37
C ARG A 135 1.39 -15.32 -35.91
N ARG A 136 2.50 -14.88 -36.53
CA ARG A 136 2.86 -14.98 -37.98
C ARG A 136 2.13 -13.98 -38.94
N PRO A 137 2.58 -13.80 -40.22
CA PRO A 137 3.68 -14.46 -40.95
C PRO A 137 4.75 -13.55 -41.59
N LYS A 138 5.85 -14.19 -42.06
CA LYS A 138 6.94 -13.59 -42.86
C LYS A 138 6.58 -13.60 -44.36
N LYS A 139 7.13 -12.67 -45.17
CA LYS A 139 7.16 -12.76 -46.64
C LYS A 139 8.61 -12.79 -47.16
N LEU A 140 8.84 -13.60 -48.19
CA LEU A 140 10.10 -13.69 -48.96
C LEU A 140 10.04 -12.79 -50.21
N LYS A 141 11.21 -12.38 -50.73
CA LYS A 141 11.34 -11.81 -52.09
C LYS A 141 12.70 -12.16 -52.72
N VAL A 142 12.64 -12.57 -53.98
CA VAL A 142 13.68 -13.03 -54.92
C VAL A 142 13.22 -12.56 -56.32
N THR A 143 14.02 -12.33 -57.35
CA THR A 143 15.49 -12.36 -57.58
C THR A 143 16.03 -10.91 -57.75
N GLY A 144 17.25 -10.58 -58.20
CA GLY A 144 18.44 -11.36 -58.60
C GLY A 144 19.39 -10.57 -59.52
N LEU A 145 20.38 -11.30 -60.08
CA LEU A 145 21.52 -10.87 -60.91
C LEU A 145 22.59 -10.07 -60.16
#